data_AF-A0A2W6BAG3-F1
#
_entry.id   AF-A0A2W6BAG3-F1
#
_cell.length_a   1.000
_cell.length_b   1.000
_cell.length_c   1.000
_cell.angle_alpha   90.00
_cell.angle_beta   90.00
_cell.angle_gamma   90.00
#
_symmetry.space_group_name_H-M   'P 1'
#
loop_
_entity.id
_entity.type
_entity.pdbx_description
1 polymer ?
#
loop_
_entity_poly.entity_id
_entity_poly.type
_entity_poly.pdbx_seq_one_letter_code
_entity_poly.pdbx_strand_id
1 'polypeptide(L)'
;MEKAVLEKLLNEKSELFQILIKQYLALQVLDREYTGVGIWTNFSTPAGTIKLSGSPSFWFGDVHAKIKGLEHGAAFELLVEDGVFECL
;
A
#
# COMPACT_ATOMS: atom_id res chain seq x y z
N MET A 1 5.79 -7.82 5.25
CA MET A 1 5.85 -6.60 6.08
C MET A 1 4.68 -5.68 5.74
N GLU A 2 4.50 -5.46 4.44
CA GLU A 2 3.44 -4.73 3.73
C GLU A 2 2.02 -5.06 4.24
N LYS A 3 1.66 -6.34 4.41
CA LYS A 3 0.36 -6.72 4.98
C LYS A 3 0.08 -6.10 6.35
N ALA A 4 1.07 -6.09 7.25
CA ALA A 4 0.92 -5.53 8.60
C ALA A 4 0.86 -4.00 8.59
N VAL A 5 1.46 -3.37 7.57
CA VAL A 5 1.34 -1.94 7.31
C VAL A 5 -0.08 -1.60 6.84
N LEU A 6 -0.61 -2.39 5.89
CA LEU A 6 -1.98 -2.23 5.40
C LEU A 6 -3.01 -2.42 6.52
N GLU A 7 -2.85 -3.42 7.38
CA GLU A 7 -3.69 -3.61 8.58
C GLU A 7 -3.73 -2.36 9.49
N LYS A 8 -2.63 -1.59 9.55
CA LYS A 8 -2.55 -0.36 10.34
C LYS A 8 -3.09 0.87 9.61
N LEU A 9 -2.76 1.02 8.33
CA LEU A 9 -3.20 2.16 7.49
C LEU A 9 -4.71 2.15 7.31
N LEU A 10 -5.27 0.96 7.17
CA LEU A 10 -6.65 0.75 6.82
C LEU A 10 -7.32 0.13 8.04
N ASN A 11 -7.95 0.97 8.86
CA ASN A 11 -8.72 0.57 10.03
C ASN A 11 -9.49 -0.73 9.71
N GLU A 12 -9.14 -1.82 10.40
CA GLU A 12 -9.27 -3.24 10.01
C GLU A 12 -10.68 -3.71 9.56
N LYS A 13 -11.68 -2.84 9.62
CA LYS A 13 -13.11 -3.12 9.42
C LYS A 13 -13.78 -2.32 8.29
N SER A 14 -13.09 -1.41 7.60
CA SER A 14 -13.70 -0.68 6.49
C SER A 14 -13.86 -1.56 5.24
N GLU A 15 -14.91 -1.33 4.45
CA GLU A 15 -15.10 -2.01 3.15
C GLU A 15 -13.92 -1.77 2.21
N LEU A 16 -13.37 -0.55 2.25
CA LEU A 16 -12.18 -0.14 1.54
C LEU A 16 -10.96 -1.03 1.89
N PHE A 17 -10.73 -1.31 3.18
CA PHE A 17 -9.66 -2.22 3.62
C PHE A 17 -9.79 -3.61 2.99
N GLN A 18 -11.00 -4.17 3.04
CA GLN A 18 -11.26 -5.53 2.55
C GLN A 18 -11.03 -5.64 1.04
N ILE A 19 -11.32 -4.59 0.28
CA ILE A 19 -11.03 -4.55 -1.16
C ILE A 19 -9.52 -4.40 -1.41
N LEU A 20 -8.86 -3.44 -0.76
CA LEU A 20 -7.42 -3.19 -0.97
C LEU A 20 -6.54 -4.38 -0.54
N ILE A 21 -6.89 -5.10 0.53
CA ILE A 21 -6.22 -6.36 0.92
C ILE A 21 -6.37 -7.41 -0.18
N LYS A 22 -7.58 -7.58 -0.75
CA LYS A 22 -7.81 -8.55 -1.81
C LYS A 22 -7.02 -8.21 -3.08
N GLN A 23 -6.95 -6.92 -3.41
CA GLN A 23 -6.10 -6.44 -4.50
C GLN A 23 -4.64 -6.81 -4.20
N TYR A 24 -4.09 -6.33 -3.07
CA TYR A 24 -2.70 -6.59 -2.64
C TYR A 24 -2.33 -8.08 -2.68
N LEU A 25 -3.19 -8.97 -2.19
CA LEU A 25 -2.95 -10.43 -2.21
C LEU A 25 -2.91 -11.04 -3.62
N ALA A 26 -3.47 -10.36 -4.62
CA ALA A 26 -3.42 -10.76 -6.02
C ALA A 26 -2.28 -10.08 -6.80
N LEU A 27 -1.63 -9.06 -6.23
CA LEU A 27 -0.51 -8.37 -6.88
C LEU A 27 0.78 -9.19 -6.78
N GLN A 28 1.67 -8.98 -7.75
CA GLN A 28 3.06 -9.41 -7.68
C GLN A 28 3.95 -8.17 -7.60
N VAL A 29 5.01 -8.22 -6.80
CA VAL A 29 6.00 -7.14 -6.78
C VAL A 29 6.74 -7.16 -8.11
N LEU A 30 6.69 -6.04 -8.85
CA LEU A 30 7.42 -5.86 -10.10
C LEU A 30 8.86 -5.45 -9.82
N ASP A 31 9.02 -4.39 -9.02
CA ASP A 31 10.32 -3.86 -8.64
C ASP A 31 10.23 -3.11 -7.30
N ARG A 32 11.41 -2.73 -6.83
CA ARG A 32 11.57 -1.83 -5.68
C ARG A 32 12.54 -0.72 -6.07
N GLU A 33 12.08 0.52 -5.99
CA GLU A 33 12.88 1.70 -6.31
C GLU A 33 13.41 2.35 -5.02
N TYR A 34 14.73 2.48 -4.90
CA TYR A 34 15.36 3.18 -3.79
C TYR A 34 15.60 4.65 -4.16
N THR A 35 15.03 5.57 -3.40
CA THR A 35 15.07 7.01 -3.68
C THR A 35 16.16 7.75 -2.90
N GLY A 36 16.97 7.04 -2.10
CA GLY A 36 17.91 7.65 -1.14
C GLY A 36 17.29 7.94 0.22
N VAL A 37 15.98 8.19 0.27
CA VAL A 37 15.24 8.49 1.51
C VAL A 37 14.13 7.48 1.82
N GLY A 38 13.84 6.56 0.90
CA GLY A 38 12.81 5.54 1.05
C GLY A 38 12.90 4.47 -0.03
N ILE A 39 11.93 3.56 -0.02
CA ILE A 39 11.75 2.51 -1.02
C ILE A 39 10.30 2.57 -1.48
N TRP A 40 10.08 2.64 -2.79
CA TRP A 40 8.78 2.38 -3.39
C TRP A 40 8.71 0.92 -3.84
N THR A 41 7.64 0.22 -3.51
CA THR A 41 7.36 -1.12 -4.03
C THR A 41 6.29 -1.01 -5.10
N ASN A 42 6.70 -1.23 -6.35
CA ASN A 42 5.78 -1.21 -7.48
C ASN A 42 5.17 -2.59 -7.70
N PHE A 43 3.87 -2.62 -8.00
CA PHE A 43 3.10 -3.86 -8.10
C PHE A 43 2.51 -4.06 -9.49
N SER A 44 2.35 -5.32 -9.89
CA SER A 44 1.61 -5.69 -11.10
C SER A 44 0.13 -5.68 -10.79
N THR A 45 -0.68 -5.04 -11.62
CA THR A 45 -2.15 -5.07 -11.53
C THR A 45 -2.73 -6.09 -12.51
N PRO A 46 -3.26 -7.24 -12.06
CA PRO A 46 -3.90 -8.21 -12.94
C PRO A 46 -5.16 -7.63 -13.63
N ALA A 47 -5.41 -8.07 -14.87
CA ALA A 47 -6.67 -7.78 -15.54
C ALA A 47 -7.85 -8.33 -14.74
N GLY A 48 -8.92 -7.54 -14.60
CA GLY A 48 -10.10 -7.91 -13.82
C GLY A 48 -9.98 -7.70 -12.31
N THR A 49 -8.94 -6.98 -11.85
CA THR A 49 -8.82 -6.55 -10.46
C THR A 49 -10.08 -5.80 -10.02
N ILE A 50 -10.68 -6.23 -8.90
CA ILE A 50 -11.87 -5.61 -8.32
C ILE A 50 -11.47 -4.21 -7.85
N LYS A 51 -12.10 -3.17 -8.39
CA LYS A 51 -11.85 -1.76 -8.03
C LYS A 51 -12.68 -1.32 -6.83
N LEU A 52 -12.21 -0.30 -6.12
CA LEU A 52 -13.04 0.44 -5.17
C LEU A 52 -14.21 1.12 -5.89
N SER A 53 -15.37 1.15 -5.24
CA SER A 53 -16.56 1.83 -5.77
C SER A 53 -16.29 3.31 -6.00
N GLY A 54 -16.70 3.83 -7.15
CA GLY A 54 -16.49 5.22 -7.54
C GLY A 54 -15.08 5.54 -8.05
N SER A 55 -14.19 4.55 -8.19
CA SER A 55 -12.85 4.73 -8.77
C SER A 55 -12.02 5.87 -8.14
N PRO A 56 -11.96 5.99 -6.80
CA PRO A 56 -11.21 7.07 -6.17
C PRO A 56 -9.70 6.91 -6.38
N SER A 57 -9.01 8.03 -6.54
CA SER A 57 -7.55 8.12 -6.43
C SER A 57 -7.19 8.91 -5.18
N PHE A 58 -6.29 8.36 -4.36
CA PHE A 58 -5.86 9.00 -3.12
C PHE A 58 -4.51 8.46 -2.66
N TRP A 59 -3.80 9.29 -1.92
CA TRP A 59 -2.51 8.98 -1.31
C TRP A 59 -2.58 9.35 0.16
N PHE A 60 -2.17 8.44 1.03
CA PHE A 60 -2.16 8.67 2.46
C PHE A 60 -1.10 7.82 3.15
N GLY A 61 -0.56 8.35 4.26
CA GLY A 61 0.37 7.65 5.12
C GLY A 61 0.21 8.14 6.56
N ASP A 62 -0.08 7.21 7.47
CA ASP A 62 -0.16 7.47 8.92
C ASP A 62 0.40 6.28 9.73
N VAL A 63 1.26 5.48 9.08
CA VAL A 63 1.89 4.32 9.73
C VAL A 63 3.39 4.56 9.79
N HIS A 64 3.86 4.68 11.03
CA HIS A 64 5.27 4.80 11.36
C HIS A 64 5.76 3.54 12.07
N ALA A 65 6.92 3.04 11.65
CA ALA A 65 7.61 1.93 12.32
C ALA A 65 8.91 2.41 12.95
N LYS A 66 9.11 2.04 14.21
CA LYS A 66 10.42 2.13 14.86
C LYS A 66 11.22 0.88 14.51
N ILE A 67 12.25 1.04 13.69
CA ILE A 67 13.14 -0.04 13.29
C ILE A 67 14.48 0.18 13.97
N LYS A 68 14.97 -0.83 14.70
CA LYS A 68 16.27 -0.76 15.38
C LYS A 68 17.36 -0.52 14.32
N GLY A 69 18.12 0.56 14.49
CA GLY A 69 19.18 0.95 13.56
C GLY A 69 18.79 2.05 12.56
N LEU A 70 17.53 2.48 12.54
CA LEU A 70 17.07 3.67 11.80
C LEU A 70 16.83 4.83 12.76
N GLU A 71 17.57 5.92 12.61
CA GLU A 71 17.51 7.10 13.50
C GLU A 71 16.11 7.74 13.52
N HIS A 72 15.46 7.81 12.36
CA HIS A 72 14.13 8.43 12.20
C HIS A 72 13.00 7.40 12.04
N GLY A 73 13.29 6.10 12.17
CA GLY A 73 12.35 5.02 11.88
C GLY A 73 12.04 4.90 10.38
N ALA A 74 10.85 4.39 10.07
CA ALA A 74 10.30 4.30 8.73
C ALA A 74 8.85 4.80 8.72
N ALA A 75 8.42 5.40 7.61
CA ALA A 75 7.03 5.71 7.33
C ALA A 75 6.57 4.88 6.13
N PHE A 76 5.26 4.62 6.06
CA PHE A 76 4.65 3.91 4.95
C PHE A 76 3.49 4.71 4.41
N GLU A 77 3.41 4.74 3.09
CA GLU A 77 2.43 5.53 2.37
C GLU A 77 1.80 4.67 1.30
N LEU A 78 0.48 4.65 1.23
CA LEU A 78 -0.26 3.88 0.24
C LEU A 78 -0.78 4.83 -0.83
N LEU A 79 -0.51 4.46 -2.08
CA LEU A 79 -1.09 5.08 -3.27
C LEU A 79 -2.17 4.17 -3.86
N VAL A 80 -3.35 4.76 -4.09
CA VAL A 80 -4.46 4.16 -4.81
C VAL A 80 -4.80 5.03 -6.02
N GLU A 81 -4.87 4.42 -7.20
CA GLU A 81 -5.23 5.09 -8.46
C GLU A 81 -6.42 4.38 -9.13
N ASP A 82 -7.45 5.13 -9.52
CA ASP A 82 -8.66 4.59 -10.18
C ASP A 82 -9.27 3.41 -9.39
N GLY A 83 -9.25 3.52 -8.05
CA GLY A 83 -9.73 2.50 -7.13
C GLY A 83 -8.86 1.23 -7.06
N VAL A 84 -7.62 1.28 -7.55
CA VAL A 84 -6.67 0.16 -7.57
C VAL A 84 -5.43 0.50 -6.74
N PHE A 85 -4.96 -0.46 -5.96
CA PHE A 85 -3.68 -0.43 -5.26
C PHE A 85 -2.54 -0.30 -6.27
N GLU A 86 -1.76 0.77 -6.17
CA GLU A 86 -0.66 1.03 -7.11
C GLU A 86 0.71 0.81 -6.46
N CYS A 87 0.96 1.44 -5.31
CA CYS A 87 2.30 1.48 -4.71
C CYS A 87 2.27 1.57 -3.18
N LEU A 88 3.29 1.02 -2.52
CA LEU A 88 3.54 1.07 -1.06
C LEU A 88 5.02 1.27 -0.73
#